data_AF-A0A085F558-F1
#
_entry.id   AF-A0A085F558-F1
#
_cell.length_a   1.000
_cell.length_b   1.000
_cell.length_c   1.000
_cell.angle_alpha   90.00
_cell.angle_beta   90.00
_cell.angle_gamma   90.00
#
_symmetry.space_group_name_H-M   'P 1'
#
loop_
_entity.id
_entity.type
_entity.pdbx_description
1 polymer ?
#
loop_
_entity_poly.entity_id
_entity_poly.type
_entity_poly.pdbx_seq_one_letter_code
_entity_poly.pdbx_strand_id
1 'polypeptide(L)'
;MIEKFLSSVLASATVSTMALAALAFLLREWIAERLKNSIKHEYDRDMESYKSMLGRVHAATAEGQKAAIERRMKAFDRMWKTMLSVRDSTGSYTFHFDIRTEAEWLDLPSNHNFRNLVGALDDNMMLRLMGDRTIEEERPYVGEVVWALFFAYRSFNMRLVHLARQSLSTPGSINWSADAATRGLLAATLSAEEIAEFDRLGISKVDFVRRTIEGKVLSAWHRLISGAEFGEEALRHAHALLKVVSRPA
;
A
#
# COMPACT_ATOMS: atom_id res chain seq x y z
N MET A 1 -72.71 -0.86 -73.04
CA MET A 1 -71.83 0.33 -73.00
C MET A 1 -71.50 0.72 -71.55
N ILE A 2 -72.47 0.71 -70.64
CA ILE A 2 -72.30 1.01 -69.20
C ILE A 2 -71.36 0.02 -68.47
N GLU A 3 -71.42 -1.28 -68.76
CA GLU A 3 -70.53 -2.28 -68.13
C GLU A 3 -69.04 -2.07 -68.43
N LYS A 4 -68.69 -1.71 -69.68
CA LYS A 4 -67.30 -1.45 -70.06
C LYS A 4 -66.73 -0.22 -69.35
N PHE A 5 -67.56 0.82 -69.20
CA PHE A 5 -67.18 2.03 -68.47
C PHE A 5 -66.99 1.76 -66.96
N LEU A 6 -67.90 1.00 -66.33
CA LEU A 6 -67.75 0.58 -64.94
C LEU A 6 -66.49 -0.28 -64.73
N SER A 7 -66.20 -1.20 -65.64
CA SER A 7 -64.99 -2.03 -65.56
C SER A 7 -63.69 -1.23 -65.71
N SER A 8 -63.65 -0.19 -66.54
CA SER A 8 -62.44 0.65 -66.70
C SER A 8 -62.23 1.60 -65.53
N VAL A 9 -63.32 2.11 -64.94
CA VAL A 9 -63.27 2.97 -63.73
C VAL A 9 -62.88 2.14 -62.50
N LEU A 10 -63.39 0.91 -62.37
CA LEU A 10 -62.97 -0.02 -61.31
C LEU A 10 -61.52 -0.45 -61.48
N ALA A 11 -61.07 -0.69 -62.71
CA ALA A 11 -59.68 -1.04 -63.03
C ALA A 11 -58.71 0.13 -62.75
N SER A 12 -59.09 1.37 -63.08
CA SER A 12 -58.23 2.53 -62.79
C SER A 12 -58.16 2.84 -61.29
N ALA A 13 -59.27 2.69 -60.55
CA ALA A 13 -59.30 2.87 -59.11
C ALA A 13 -58.47 1.80 -58.36
N THR A 14 -58.45 0.56 -58.84
CA THR A 14 -57.62 -0.53 -58.28
C THR A 14 -56.14 -0.30 -58.54
N VAL A 15 -55.75 0.13 -59.74
CA VAL A 15 -54.33 0.44 -60.04
C VAL A 15 -53.82 1.60 -59.19
N SER A 16 -54.60 2.67 -59.00
CA SER A 16 -54.20 3.79 -58.15
C SER A 16 -54.07 3.43 -56.67
N THR A 17 -54.96 2.58 -56.14
CA THR A 17 -54.86 2.11 -54.74
C THR A 17 -53.68 1.16 -54.53
N MET A 18 -53.40 0.26 -55.48
CA MET A 18 -52.20 -0.59 -55.44
C MET A 18 -50.90 0.22 -55.53
N ALA A 19 -50.85 1.24 -56.39
CA ALA A 19 -49.70 2.13 -56.51
C ALA A 19 -49.45 2.93 -55.21
N LEU A 20 -50.50 3.46 -54.58
CA LEU A 20 -50.40 4.14 -53.29
C LEU A 20 -49.97 3.20 -52.16
N ALA A 21 -50.48 1.96 -52.14
CA ALA A 21 -50.06 0.95 -51.16
C ALA A 21 -48.59 0.57 -51.34
N ALA A 22 -48.13 0.40 -52.57
CA ALA A 22 -46.72 0.14 -52.88
C ALA A 22 -45.82 1.31 -52.47
N LEU A 23 -46.23 2.55 -52.75
CA LEU A 23 -45.51 3.76 -52.32
C LEU A 23 -45.46 3.88 -50.79
N ALA A 24 -46.57 3.64 -50.11
CA ALA A 24 -46.63 3.67 -48.65
C ALA A 24 -45.75 2.58 -48.02
N PHE A 25 -45.71 1.38 -48.63
CA PHE A 25 -44.82 0.30 -48.20
C PHE A 25 -43.35 0.66 -48.39
N LEU A 26 -42.97 1.20 -49.56
CA LEU A 26 -41.60 1.62 -49.83
C LEU A 26 -41.15 2.77 -48.92
N LEU A 27 -42.02 3.75 -48.65
CA LEU A 27 -41.75 4.83 -47.71
C LEU A 27 -41.57 4.30 -46.28
N ARG A 28 -42.40 3.34 -45.86
CA ARG A 28 -42.27 2.69 -44.55
C ARG A 28 -40.92 1.98 -44.44
N GLU A 29 -40.54 1.20 -45.45
CA GLU A 29 -39.28 0.45 -45.44
C GLU A 29 -38.08 1.40 -45.45
N TRP A 30 -38.13 2.45 -46.27
CA TRP A 30 -37.08 3.46 -46.33
C TRP A 30 -36.92 4.24 -45.00
N ILE A 31 -38.03 4.63 -44.35
CA ILE A 31 -38.00 5.30 -43.03
C ILE A 31 -37.44 4.34 -41.98
N ALA A 32 -37.88 3.07 -41.98
CA ALA A 32 -37.42 2.07 -41.02
C ALA A 32 -35.92 1.79 -41.17
N GLU A 33 -35.43 1.60 -42.40
CA GLU A 33 -34.01 1.39 -42.71
C GLU A 33 -33.18 2.61 -42.30
N ARG A 34 -33.66 3.82 -42.60
CA ARG A 34 -32.97 5.07 -42.23
C ARG A 34 -32.89 5.27 -40.72
N LEU A 35 -33.98 5.04 -40.01
CA LEU A 35 -34.03 5.16 -38.54
C LEU A 35 -33.15 4.10 -37.88
N LYS A 36 -33.18 2.85 -38.38
CA LYS A 36 -32.32 1.78 -37.90
C LYS A 36 -30.84 2.11 -38.13
N ASN A 37 -30.50 2.63 -39.30
CA ASN A 37 -29.13 3.04 -39.63
C ASN A 37 -28.68 4.25 -38.80
N SER A 38 -29.55 5.22 -38.51
CA SER A 38 -29.18 6.37 -37.66
C SER A 38 -28.94 5.93 -36.22
N ILE A 39 -29.83 5.10 -35.66
CA ILE A 39 -29.70 4.54 -34.31
C ILE A 39 -28.41 3.72 -34.22
N LYS A 40 -28.17 2.82 -35.18
CA LYS A 40 -26.94 2.01 -35.21
C LYS A 40 -25.69 2.88 -35.25
N HIS A 41 -25.68 3.91 -36.09
CA HIS A 41 -24.52 4.79 -36.21
C HIS A 41 -24.26 5.57 -34.91
N GLU A 42 -25.30 6.00 -34.22
CA GLU A 42 -25.20 6.65 -32.90
C GLU A 42 -24.65 5.69 -31.85
N TYR A 43 -25.16 4.45 -31.78
CA TYR A 43 -24.61 3.41 -30.91
C TYR A 43 -23.15 3.09 -31.20
N ASP A 44 -22.77 2.96 -32.48
CA ASP A 44 -21.38 2.67 -32.87
C ASP A 44 -20.45 3.83 -32.48
N ARG A 45 -20.90 5.09 -32.66
CA ARG A 45 -20.15 6.29 -32.24
C ARG A 45 -19.99 6.35 -30.72
N ASP A 46 -21.06 6.09 -29.97
CA ASP A 46 -21.02 6.09 -28.51
C ASP A 46 -20.13 4.96 -27.99
N MET A 47 -20.20 3.77 -28.59
CA MET A 47 -19.35 2.64 -28.26
C MET A 47 -17.86 2.95 -28.50
N GLU A 48 -17.51 3.54 -29.65
CA GLU A 48 -16.15 3.99 -29.93
C GLU A 48 -15.69 5.08 -28.94
N SER A 49 -16.58 6.01 -28.61
CA SER A 49 -16.33 7.05 -27.61
C SER A 49 -16.01 6.43 -26.24
N TYR A 50 -16.84 5.51 -25.74
CA TYR A 50 -16.60 4.80 -24.48
C TYR A 50 -15.31 3.98 -24.50
N LYS A 51 -15.03 3.26 -25.59
CA LYS A 51 -13.76 2.51 -25.73
C LYS A 51 -12.55 3.45 -25.68
N SER A 52 -12.62 4.59 -26.35
CA SER A 52 -11.55 5.59 -26.35
C SER A 52 -11.37 6.22 -24.96
N MET A 53 -12.46 6.49 -24.25
CA MET A 53 -12.45 7.04 -22.90
C MET A 53 -11.89 6.03 -21.90
N LEU A 54 -12.34 4.78 -21.94
CA LEU A 54 -11.79 3.68 -21.15
C LEU A 54 -10.30 3.49 -21.42
N GLY A 55 -9.88 3.48 -22.68
CA GLY A 55 -8.46 3.37 -23.05
C GLY A 55 -7.62 4.51 -22.45
N ARG A 56 -8.11 5.76 -22.52
CA ARG A 56 -7.45 6.92 -21.92
C ARG A 56 -7.41 6.86 -20.39
N VAL A 57 -8.50 6.48 -19.74
CA VAL A 57 -8.58 6.33 -18.28
C VAL A 57 -7.65 5.21 -17.82
N HIS A 58 -7.62 4.06 -18.51
CA HIS A 58 -6.70 2.97 -18.20
C HIS A 58 -5.25 3.38 -18.35
N ALA A 59 -4.88 4.06 -19.46
CA ALA A 59 -3.52 4.55 -19.65
C ALA A 59 -3.12 5.60 -18.60
N ALA A 60 -3.98 6.58 -18.31
CA ALA A 60 -3.72 7.59 -17.28
C ALA A 60 -3.62 6.98 -15.87
N THR A 61 -4.46 5.98 -15.57
CA THR A 61 -4.41 5.25 -14.30
C THR A 61 -3.14 4.41 -14.21
N ALA A 62 -2.75 3.71 -15.29
CA ALA A 62 -1.52 2.92 -15.32
C ALA A 62 -0.27 3.79 -15.12
N GLU A 63 -0.20 4.95 -15.79
CA GLU A 63 0.92 5.89 -15.63
C GLU A 63 0.96 6.47 -14.21
N GLY A 64 -0.21 6.85 -13.66
CA GLY A 64 -0.32 7.32 -12.28
C GLY A 64 0.08 6.27 -11.24
N GLN A 65 -0.34 5.02 -11.45
CA GLN A 65 0.04 3.88 -10.60
C GLN A 65 1.55 3.61 -10.67
N LYS A 66 2.13 3.64 -11.87
CA LYS A 66 3.57 3.47 -12.07
C LYS A 66 4.36 4.55 -11.32
N ALA A 67 4.02 5.82 -11.52
CA ALA A 67 4.69 6.93 -10.82
C ALA A 67 4.53 6.84 -9.29
N ALA A 68 3.35 6.43 -8.80
CA ALA A 68 3.13 6.21 -7.38
C ALA A 68 4.00 5.06 -6.85
N ILE A 69 4.03 3.91 -7.53
CA ILE A 69 4.85 2.75 -7.16
C ILE A 69 6.33 3.14 -7.14
N GLU A 70 6.82 3.87 -8.15
CA GLU A 70 8.21 4.34 -8.19
C GLU A 70 8.56 5.23 -6.99
N ARG A 71 7.68 6.16 -6.60
CA ARG A 71 7.88 6.99 -5.40
C ARG A 71 7.91 6.14 -4.13
N ARG A 72 6.99 5.19 -4.01
CA ARG A 72 6.98 4.24 -2.88
C ARG A 72 8.28 3.45 -2.81
N MET A 73 8.80 2.95 -3.94
CA MET A 73 10.04 2.17 -3.94
C MET A 73 11.23 2.99 -3.47
N LYS A 74 11.32 4.26 -3.88
CA LYS A 74 12.36 5.18 -3.41
C LYS A 74 12.25 5.46 -1.91
N ALA A 75 11.04 5.66 -1.42
CA ALA A 75 10.76 5.87 0.01
C ALA A 75 11.19 4.66 0.84
N PHE A 76 10.83 3.45 0.42
CA PHE A 76 11.24 2.22 1.10
C PHE A 76 12.75 2.00 1.06
N ASP A 77 13.41 2.24 -0.08
CA ASP A 77 14.87 2.14 -0.21
C ASP A 77 15.59 3.10 0.77
N ARG A 78 15.14 4.35 0.87
CA ARG A 78 15.68 5.33 1.82
C ARG A 78 15.45 4.92 3.27
N MET A 79 14.25 4.42 3.59
CA MET A 79 13.93 3.96 4.94
C MET A 79 14.76 2.73 5.32
N TRP A 80 14.92 1.78 4.40
CA TRP A 80 15.75 0.59 4.62
C TRP A 80 17.22 0.94 4.82
N LYS A 81 17.79 1.81 3.96
CA LYS A 81 19.15 2.35 4.14
C LYS A 81 19.33 3.03 5.49
N THR A 82 18.30 3.73 5.97
CA THR A 82 18.31 4.34 7.31
C THR A 82 18.35 3.28 8.42
N MET A 83 17.57 2.19 8.31
CA MET A 83 17.60 1.09 9.27
C MET A 83 18.98 0.41 9.31
N LEU A 84 19.58 0.17 8.14
CA LEU A 84 20.93 -0.38 8.03
C LEU A 84 21.97 0.55 8.65
N SER A 85 21.89 1.85 8.38
CA SER A 85 22.76 2.87 8.98
C SER A 85 22.66 2.87 10.51
N VAL A 86 21.45 2.78 11.07
CA VAL A 86 21.24 2.64 12.52
C VAL A 86 21.87 1.36 13.06
N ARG A 87 21.74 0.24 12.35
CA ARG A 87 22.34 -1.04 12.73
C ARG A 87 23.86 -0.96 12.77
N ASP A 88 24.47 -0.46 11.71
CA ASP A 88 25.92 -0.34 11.57
C ASP A 88 26.50 0.62 12.61
N SER A 89 25.77 1.71 12.88
CA SER A 89 26.12 2.71 13.88
C SER A 89 26.06 2.19 15.32
N THR A 90 25.25 1.17 15.59
CA THR A 90 25.05 0.62 16.94
C THR A 90 25.66 -0.76 17.16
N GLY A 91 26.15 -1.42 16.10
CA GLY A 91 26.64 -2.79 16.16
C GLY A 91 27.76 -3.00 17.17
N SER A 92 28.71 -2.06 17.24
CA SER A 92 29.92 -2.18 18.06
C SER A 92 29.64 -2.35 19.56
N TYR A 93 28.70 -1.60 20.13
CA TYR A 93 28.35 -1.72 21.55
C TYR A 93 27.19 -2.71 21.79
N THR A 94 26.25 -2.85 20.85
CA THR A 94 25.14 -3.82 21.01
C THR A 94 25.60 -5.27 20.97
N PHE A 95 26.69 -5.56 20.28
CA PHE A 95 27.38 -6.85 20.39
C PHE A 95 27.68 -7.24 21.84
N HIS A 96 28.02 -6.27 22.70
CA HIS A 96 28.27 -6.55 24.12
C HIS A 96 27.04 -6.99 24.89
N PHE A 97 25.85 -6.53 24.49
CA PHE A 97 24.57 -6.96 25.05
C PHE A 97 24.17 -8.34 24.54
N ASP A 98 24.43 -8.64 23.27
CA ASP A 98 23.99 -9.88 22.64
C ASP A 98 24.82 -11.12 23.02
N ILE A 99 26.07 -10.97 23.44
CA ILE A 99 26.90 -12.12 23.83
C ILE A 99 26.91 -12.40 25.34
N ARG A 100 26.18 -11.60 26.13
CA ARG A 100 26.21 -11.64 27.60
C ARG A 100 24.85 -11.91 28.18
N THR A 101 24.84 -12.61 29.30
CA THR A 101 23.68 -12.83 30.15
C THR A 101 23.35 -11.56 30.97
N GLU A 102 22.14 -11.52 31.52
CA GLU A 102 21.69 -10.39 32.35
C GLU A 102 22.57 -10.16 33.59
N ALA A 103 23.09 -11.24 34.19
CA ALA A 103 23.99 -11.15 35.34
C ALA A 103 25.34 -10.50 34.95
N GLU A 104 25.86 -10.81 33.77
CA GLU A 104 27.13 -10.27 33.26
C GLU A 104 27.02 -8.80 32.84
N TRP A 105 25.81 -8.30 32.58
CA TRP A 105 25.61 -6.89 32.24
C TRP A 105 25.90 -5.94 33.40
N LEU A 106 25.71 -6.39 34.64
CA LEU A 106 25.91 -5.54 35.82
C LEU A 106 27.36 -5.06 35.95
N ASP A 107 28.32 -5.87 35.49
CA ASP A 107 29.75 -5.54 35.49
C ASP A 107 30.23 -4.91 34.18
N LEU A 108 29.35 -4.78 33.18
CA LEU A 108 29.71 -4.22 31.87
C LEU A 108 30.29 -2.80 31.95
N PRO A 109 29.82 -1.89 32.84
CA PRO A 109 30.44 -0.57 33.02
C PRO A 109 31.88 -0.61 33.57
N SER A 110 32.32 -1.72 34.16
CA SER A 110 33.70 -1.93 34.62
C SER A 110 34.64 -2.32 33.47
N ASN A 111 34.09 -2.85 32.36
CA ASN A 111 34.88 -3.30 31.22
C ASN A 111 35.46 -2.10 30.44
N HIS A 112 36.79 -1.98 30.41
CA HIS A 112 37.51 -0.89 29.74
C HIS A 112 37.12 -0.71 28.27
N ASN A 113 36.93 -1.80 27.51
CA ASN A 113 36.56 -1.72 26.09
C ASN A 113 35.14 -1.18 25.92
N PHE A 114 34.20 -1.64 26.76
CA PHE A 114 32.83 -1.13 26.74
C PHE A 114 32.79 0.35 27.12
N ARG A 115 33.52 0.77 28.16
CA ARG A 115 33.63 2.18 28.55
C ARG A 115 34.16 3.05 27.43
N ASN A 116 35.18 2.60 26.71
CA ASN A 116 35.75 3.35 25.59
C ASN A 116 34.78 3.42 24.41
N LEU A 117 34.11 2.31 24.08
CA LEU A 117 33.11 2.27 23.00
C LEU A 117 31.93 3.19 23.29
N VAL A 118 31.36 3.10 24.50
CA VAL A 118 30.20 3.91 24.90
C VAL A 118 30.59 5.37 25.16
N GLY A 119 31.78 5.61 25.72
CA GLY A 119 32.32 6.96 25.94
C GLY A 119 32.64 7.69 24.64
N ALA A 120 32.91 6.97 23.56
CA ALA A 120 33.08 7.52 22.22
C ALA A 120 31.76 7.79 21.48
N LEU A 121 30.60 7.46 22.08
CA LEU A 121 29.28 7.80 21.51
C LEU A 121 29.05 9.31 21.67
N ASP A 122 29.43 10.07 20.65
CA ASP A 122 29.24 11.50 20.57
C ASP A 122 27.79 11.87 20.20
N ASP A 123 27.47 13.17 20.24
CA ASP A 123 26.14 13.65 19.88
C ASP A 123 25.86 13.48 18.37
N ASN A 124 26.89 13.35 17.53
CA ASN A 124 26.73 13.03 16.12
C ASN A 124 26.18 11.61 15.92
N MET A 125 26.57 10.64 16.75
CA MET A 125 25.98 9.32 16.76
C MET A 125 24.49 9.38 17.02
N MET A 126 24.06 10.15 18.04
CA MET A 126 22.63 10.35 18.31
C MET A 126 21.89 10.94 17.13
N LEU A 127 22.49 11.92 16.44
CA LEU A 127 21.94 12.47 15.19
C LEU A 127 21.82 11.44 14.08
N ARG A 128 22.81 10.54 13.92
CA ARG A 128 22.74 9.44 12.94
C ARG A 128 21.62 8.45 13.23
N LEU A 129 21.34 8.17 14.51
CA LEU A 129 20.23 7.30 14.93
C LEU A 129 18.87 7.95 14.73
N MET A 130 18.84 9.28 14.74
CA MET A 130 17.66 10.03 14.31
C MET A 130 17.45 10.00 12.79
N GLY A 131 18.40 9.46 12.02
CA GLY A 131 18.36 9.46 10.57
C GLY A 131 18.49 10.88 9.99
N ASP A 132 18.42 10.96 8.66
CA ASP A 132 18.26 12.26 8.01
C ASP A 132 16.91 12.88 8.42
N ARG A 133 16.90 14.17 8.76
CA ARG A 133 15.65 14.92 9.06
C ARG A 133 14.64 14.84 7.92
N THR A 134 15.11 14.59 6.69
CA THR A 134 14.24 14.41 5.52
C THR A 134 13.50 13.07 5.49
N ILE A 135 13.83 12.09 6.35
CA ILE A 135 13.19 10.77 6.30
C ILE A 135 11.68 10.82 6.63
N GLU A 136 11.25 11.83 7.38
CA GLU A 136 9.83 12.11 7.65
C GLU A 136 9.05 12.42 6.37
N GLU A 137 9.70 12.96 5.33
CA GLU A 137 9.09 13.24 4.03
C GLU A 137 8.67 11.96 3.29
N GLU A 138 9.23 10.80 3.67
CA GLU A 138 8.93 9.52 3.06
C GLU A 138 7.68 8.85 3.65
N ARG A 139 7.20 9.31 4.83
CA ARG A 139 6.06 8.74 5.55
C ARG A 139 4.79 8.57 4.69
N PRO A 140 4.38 9.56 3.87
CA PRO A 140 3.17 9.43 3.04
C PRO A 140 3.22 8.27 2.02
N TYR A 141 4.41 7.76 1.72
CA TYR A 141 4.61 6.76 0.68
C TYR A 141 4.79 5.34 1.23
N VAL A 142 5.23 5.18 2.47
CA VAL A 142 5.53 3.86 3.06
C VAL A 142 4.34 3.22 3.79
N GLY A 143 3.31 4.01 4.13
CA GLY A 143 2.15 3.55 4.89
C GLY A 143 2.41 3.50 6.40
N GLU A 144 1.33 3.64 7.19
CA GLU A 144 1.42 3.84 8.63
C GLU A 144 2.00 2.64 9.39
N VAL A 145 1.69 1.41 8.96
CA VAL A 145 2.22 0.19 9.61
C VAL A 145 3.73 0.10 9.45
N VAL A 146 4.23 0.29 8.22
CA VAL A 146 5.67 0.25 7.95
C VAL A 146 6.38 1.39 8.69
N TRP A 147 5.80 2.58 8.67
CA TRP A 147 6.34 3.73 9.40
C TRP A 147 6.42 3.48 10.91
N ALA A 148 5.38 2.92 11.51
CA ALA A 148 5.35 2.60 12.94
C ALA A 148 6.44 1.58 13.32
N LEU A 149 6.63 0.54 12.50
CA LEU A 149 7.70 -0.46 12.71
C LEU A 149 9.10 0.15 12.57
N PHE A 150 9.31 1.02 11.58
CA PHE A 150 10.55 1.77 11.42
C PHE A 150 10.84 2.67 12.62
N PHE A 151 9.83 3.39 13.10
CA PHE A 151 9.95 4.23 14.29
C PHE A 151 10.26 3.40 15.55
N ALA A 152 9.61 2.25 15.71
CA ALA A 152 9.88 1.33 16.81
C ALA A 152 11.32 0.82 16.76
N TYR A 153 11.82 0.44 15.58
CA TYR A 153 13.21 0.04 15.38
C TYR A 153 14.18 1.13 15.82
N ARG A 154 13.97 2.38 15.40
CA ARG A 154 14.82 3.51 15.78
C ARG A 154 14.74 3.80 17.28
N SER A 155 13.55 3.83 17.84
CA SER A 155 13.30 4.10 19.25
C SER A 155 13.98 3.08 20.15
N PHE A 156 13.93 1.80 19.75
CA PHE A 156 14.61 0.71 20.46
C PHE A 156 16.11 0.94 20.50
N ASN A 157 16.74 1.19 19.35
CA ASN A 157 18.18 1.44 19.26
C ASN A 157 18.60 2.72 20.02
N MET A 158 17.80 3.78 19.98
CA MET A 158 18.05 5.00 20.75
C MET A 158 17.97 4.75 22.26
N ARG A 159 17.01 3.93 22.71
CA ARG A 159 16.89 3.55 24.12
C ARG A 159 18.11 2.74 24.59
N LEU A 160 18.62 1.83 23.75
CA LEU A 160 19.85 1.09 24.04
C LEU A 160 21.07 2.02 24.18
N VAL A 161 21.27 2.98 23.27
CA VAL A 161 22.36 3.97 23.43
C VAL A 161 22.21 4.75 24.74
N HIS A 162 21.00 5.21 25.02
CA HIS A 162 20.73 6.01 26.21
C HIS A 162 21.09 5.23 27.49
N LEU A 163 20.62 3.99 27.61
CA LEU A 163 20.92 3.12 28.75
C LEU A 163 22.40 2.76 28.82
N ALA A 164 23.06 2.51 27.68
CA ALA A 164 24.49 2.28 27.62
C ALA A 164 25.27 3.47 28.19
N ARG A 165 24.96 4.70 27.76
CA ARG A 165 25.60 5.93 28.27
C ARG A 165 25.31 6.14 29.75
N GLN A 166 24.07 5.96 30.19
CA GLN A 166 23.68 6.11 31.59
C GLN A 166 24.46 5.18 32.51
N SER A 167 24.74 3.96 32.06
CA SER A 167 25.48 2.98 32.85
C SER A 167 26.91 3.37 33.22
N LEU A 168 27.53 4.26 32.43
CA LEU A 168 28.88 4.76 32.73
C LEU A 168 28.89 5.67 33.95
N SER A 169 27.77 6.34 34.24
CA SER A 169 27.58 7.24 35.37
C SER A 169 26.88 6.56 36.55
N THR A 170 26.08 5.52 36.30
CA THR A 170 25.32 4.79 37.33
C THR A 170 25.49 3.28 37.13
N PRO A 171 26.52 2.66 37.76
CA PRO A 171 26.73 1.22 37.69
C PRO A 171 25.49 0.44 38.14
N GLY A 172 25.19 -0.67 37.46
CA GLY A 172 24.02 -1.51 37.73
C GLY A 172 22.71 -1.05 37.05
N SER A 173 22.68 0.09 36.35
CA SER A 173 21.46 0.60 35.70
C SER A 173 21.14 -0.01 34.32
N ILE A 174 21.91 -1.00 33.85
CA ILE A 174 21.94 -1.38 32.43
C ILE A 174 20.99 -2.52 32.04
N ASN A 175 20.09 -2.97 32.93
CA ASN A 175 19.15 -4.05 32.58
C ASN A 175 18.08 -3.56 31.59
N TRP A 176 18.50 -3.38 30.34
CA TRP A 176 17.72 -2.86 29.24
C TRP A 176 16.57 -3.80 28.87
N SER A 177 16.74 -5.11 29.07
CA SER A 177 15.70 -6.09 28.75
C SER A 177 14.54 -6.04 29.75
N ALA A 178 14.81 -5.63 30.99
CA ALA A 178 13.80 -5.44 32.04
C ALA A 178 13.34 -3.97 32.18
N ASP A 179 13.99 -3.03 31.48
CA ASP A 179 13.64 -1.61 31.51
C ASP A 179 12.18 -1.38 31.08
N ALA A 180 11.41 -0.67 31.90
CA ALA A 180 9.98 -0.50 31.70
C ALA A 180 9.64 0.17 30.35
N ALA A 181 10.43 1.16 29.93
CA ALA A 181 10.23 1.83 28.65
C ALA A 181 10.53 0.90 27.47
N THR A 182 11.61 0.13 27.57
CA THR A 182 11.94 -0.91 26.58
C THR A 182 10.85 -1.97 26.50
N ARG A 183 10.36 -2.47 27.64
CA ARG A 183 9.25 -3.43 27.70
C ARG A 183 7.97 -2.88 27.07
N GLY A 184 7.62 -1.62 27.34
CA GLY A 184 6.47 -0.97 26.71
C GLY A 184 6.60 -0.91 25.19
N LEU A 185 7.79 -0.59 24.67
CA LEU A 185 8.06 -0.56 23.24
C LEU A 185 7.97 -1.95 22.59
N LEU A 186 8.55 -2.98 23.23
CA LEU A 186 8.46 -4.36 22.75
C LEU A 186 7.01 -4.85 22.74
N ALA A 187 6.24 -4.58 23.79
CA ALA A 187 4.82 -4.94 23.87
C ALA A 187 3.96 -4.28 22.77
N ALA A 188 4.33 -3.07 22.33
CA ALA A 188 3.64 -2.38 21.25
C ALA A 188 4.02 -2.88 19.84
N THR A 189 5.16 -3.57 19.70
CA THR A 189 5.75 -3.90 18.39
C THR A 189 5.76 -5.41 18.11
N LEU A 190 5.88 -6.23 19.16
CA LEU A 190 5.96 -7.68 19.10
C LEU A 190 4.63 -8.31 19.55
N SER A 191 4.35 -9.49 19.03
CA SER A 191 3.27 -10.36 19.48
C SER A 191 3.61 -10.99 20.83
N ALA A 192 2.59 -11.52 21.51
CA ALA A 192 2.77 -12.21 22.78
C ALA A 192 3.73 -13.42 22.66
N GLU A 193 3.69 -14.14 21.53
CA GLU A 193 4.56 -15.28 21.26
C GLU A 193 6.03 -14.85 21.09
N GLU A 194 6.27 -13.77 20.34
CA GLU A 194 7.61 -13.20 20.15
C GLU A 194 8.18 -12.65 21.48
N ILE A 195 7.34 -12.07 22.34
CA ILE A 195 7.75 -11.62 23.69
C ILE A 195 8.12 -12.82 24.56
N ALA A 196 7.31 -13.89 24.54
CA ALA A 196 7.62 -15.11 25.27
C ALA A 196 8.89 -15.80 24.76
N GLU A 197 9.18 -15.71 23.46
CA GLU A 197 10.47 -16.14 22.91
C GLU A 197 11.62 -15.26 23.41
N PHE A 198 11.49 -13.94 23.31
CA PHE A 198 12.46 -12.98 23.84
C PHE A 198 12.80 -13.24 25.31
N ASP A 199 11.80 -13.53 26.14
CA ASP A 199 11.97 -13.79 27.57
C ASP A 199 12.72 -15.10 27.87
N ARG A 200 12.64 -16.09 26.96
CA ARG A 200 13.35 -17.36 27.07
C ARG A 200 14.81 -17.27 26.64
N LEU A 201 15.19 -16.24 25.89
CA LEU A 201 16.55 -16.06 25.42
C LEU A 201 17.48 -15.71 26.59
N GLY A 202 18.59 -16.43 26.75
CA GLY A 202 19.64 -16.06 27.69
C GLY A 202 20.61 -15.00 27.15
N ILE A 203 20.74 -14.94 25.83
CA ILE A 203 21.64 -14.06 25.06
C ILE A 203 20.99 -13.71 23.72
N SER A 204 21.61 -12.83 22.93
CA SER A 204 21.17 -12.44 21.59
C SER A 204 19.79 -11.76 21.52
N LYS A 205 19.36 -11.17 22.64
CA LYS A 205 18.06 -10.50 22.77
C LYS A 205 17.94 -9.25 21.88
N VAL A 206 19.02 -8.49 21.66
CA VAL A 206 18.98 -7.28 20.81
C VAL A 206 18.84 -7.68 19.35
N ASP A 207 19.65 -8.63 18.90
CA ASP A 207 19.58 -9.19 17.55
C ASP A 207 18.20 -9.83 17.26
N PHE A 208 17.63 -10.56 18.21
CA PHE A 208 16.27 -11.10 18.10
C PHE A 208 15.24 -9.99 17.81
N VAL A 209 15.24 -8.92 18.63
CA VAL A 209 14.29 -7.80 18.44
C VAL A 209 14.49 -7.15 17.08
N ARG A 210 15.74 -6.88 16.69
CA ARG A 210 16.05 -6.26 15.39
C ARG A 210 15.55 -7.11 14.23
N ARG A 211 15.92 -8.39 14.17
CA ARG A 211 15.50 -9.31 13.10
C ARG A 211 13.99 -9.45 13.03
N THR A 212 13.32 -9.47 14.17
CA THR A 212 11.86 -9.57 14.23
C THR A 212 11.19 -8.32 13.65
N ILE A 213 11.65 -7.12 14.03
CA ILE A 213 11.11 -5.87 13.48
C ILE A 213 11.45 -5.73 11.99
N GLU A 214 12.69 -6.03 11.59
CA GLU A 214 13.12 -6.03 10.18
C GLU A 214 12.26 -6.98 9.32
N GLY A 215 11.99 -8.19 9.82
CA GLY A 215 11.11 -9.15 9.16
C GLY A 215 9.67 -8.62 8.98
N LYS A 216 9.12 -7.97 10.02
CA LYS A 216 7.79 -7.33 9.93
C LYS A 216 7.78 -6.18 8.93
N VAL A 217 8.82 -5.35 8.87
CA VAL A 217 8.95 -4.27 7.88
C VAL A 217 8.95 -4.84 6.47
N LEU A 218 9.77 -5.86 6.20
CA LEU A 218 9.85 -6.49 4.87
C LEU A 218 8.53 -7.16 4.48
N SER A 219 7.85 -7.82 5.42
CA SER A 219 6.53 -8.41 5.20
C SER A 219 5.47 -7.35 4.86
N ALA A 220 5.40 -6.27 5.64
CA ALA A 220 4.47 -5.16 5.40
C ALA A 220 4.76 -4.46 4.07
N TRP A 221 6.04 -4.26 3.73
CA TRP A 221 6.46 -3.72 2.43
C TRP A 221 6.00 -4.62 1.27
N HIS A 222 6.19 -5.95 1.37
CA HIS A 222 5.74 -6.88 0.33
C HIS A 222 4.22 -6.83 0.11
N ARG A 223 3.43 -6.72 1.18
CA ARG A 223 1.97 -6.55 1.10
C ARG A 223 1.56 -5.26 0.38
N LEU A 224 2.28 -4.16 0.63
CA LEU A 224 2.03 -2.88 -0.02
C LEU A 224 2.41 -2.87 -1.50
N ILE A 225 3.52 -3.51 -1.88
CA ILE A 225 3.93 -3.63 -3.31
C ILE A 225 2.97 -4.52 -4.08
N SER A 226 2.64 -5.69 -3.53
CA SER A 226 1.83 -6.70 -4.21
C SER A 226 0.40 -6.22 -4.49
N GLY A 227 -0.01 -5.08 -3.93
CA GLY A 227 -1.35 -4.53 -4.11
C GLY A 227 -2.42 -5.33 -3.37
N ALA A 228 -2.04 -6.25 -2.48
CA ALA A 228 -2.98 -7.11 -1.74
C ALA A 228 -3.99 -6.28 -0.92
N GLU A 229 -3.56 -5.16 -0.32
CA GLU A 229 -4.45 -4.22 0.37
C GLU A 229 -5.43 -3.53 -0.59
N PHE A 230 -4.97 -3.11 -1.77
CA PHE A 230 -5.84 -2.50 -2.77
C PHE A 230 -6.86 -3.49 -3.34
N GLY A 231 -6.47 -4.75 -3.51
CA GLY A 231 -7.36 -5.81 -3.99
C GLY A 231 -8.49 -6.11 -3.01
N GLU A 232 -8.18 -6.28 -1.72
CA GLU A 232 -9.20 -6.52 -0.70
C GLU A 232 -10.13 -5.32 -0.50
N GLU A 233 -9.59 -4.11 -0.46
CA GLU A 233 -10.39 -2.90 -0.25
C GLU A 233 -11.26 -2.56 -1.46
N ALA A 234 -10.74 -2.73 -2.69
CA ALA A 234 -11.52 -2.60 -3.91
C ALA A 234 -12.65 -3.64 -3.98
N LEU A 235 -12.39 -4.90 -3.60
CA LEU A 235 -13.43 -5.94 -3.50
C LEU A 235 -14.48 -5.59 -2.45
N ARG A 236 -14.07 -5.06 -1.30
CA ARG A 236 -14.98 -4.64 -0.21
C ARG A 236 -15.87 -3.47 -0.66
N HIS A 237 -15.28 -2.48 -1.34
CA HIS A 237 -16.01 -1.36 -1.93
C HIS A 237 -16.96 -1.79 -3.04
N ALA A 238 -16.52 -2.67 -3.96
CA ALA A 238 -17.36 -3.22 -5.01
C ALA A 238 -18.54 -4.01 -4.42
N HIS A 239 -18.31 -4.80 -3.37
CA HIS A 239 -19.37 -5.53 -2.67
C HIS A 239 -20.36 -4.58 -1.97
N ALA A 240 -19.88 -3.49 -1.36
CA ALA A 240 -20.73 -2.47 -0.76
C ALA A 240 -21.60 -1.75 -1.80
N LEU A 241 -21.02 -1.39 -2.95
CA LEU A 241 -21.74 -0.78 -4.07
C LEU A 241 -22.79 -1.72 -4.66
N LEU A 242 -22.42 -2.99 -4.89
CA LEU A 242 -23.36 -4.00 -5.37
C LEU A 242 -24.54 -4.18 -4.42
N LYS A 243 -24.32 -4.17 -3.10
CA LYS A 243 -25.41 -4.20 -2.10
C LYS A 243 -26.36 -3.00 -2.17
N VAL A 244 -25.86 -1.83 -2.50
CA VAL A 244 -26.69 -0.62 -2.66
C VAL A 244 -27.51 -0.70 -3.95
N VAL A 245 -26.91 -1.15 -5.06
CA VAL A 245 -27.57 -1.27 -6.36
C VAL A 245 -28.58 -2.44 -6.41
N SER A 246 -28.36 -3.49 -5.62
CA SER A 246 -29.24 -4.68 -5.59
C SER A 246 -30.39 -4.60 -4.56
N ARG A 247 -30.54 -3.48 -3.83
CA ARG A 247 -31.76 -3.24 -3.06
C ARG A 247 -32.91 -2.93 -4.01
N PRO A 248 -34.02 -3.71 -4.00
CA PRO A 248 -35.23 -3.32 -4.70
C PRO A 248 -35.73 -2.00 -4.12
N ALA A 249 -36.18 -1.10 -5.00
CA ALA A 249 -36.87 0.13 -4.63
C ALA A 249 -38.17 -0.18 -3.88
#